data_AF-Q0UG18-F1
#
_entry.id   AF-Q0UG18-F1
#
_cell.length_a   1.000
_cell.length_b   1.000
_cell.length_c   1.000
_cell.angle_alpha   90.00
_cell.angle_beta   90.00
_cell.angle_gamma   90.00
#
_symmetry.space_group_name_H-M   'P 1'
#
loop_
_entity.id
_entity.type
_entity.pdbx_description
1 polymer ?
#
loop_
_entity_poly.entity_id
_entity_poly.type
_entity_poly.pdbx_seq_one_letter_code
_entity_poly.pdbx_strand_id
1 'polypeptide(L)'
;MTAKINPQSVPRFNASTMTIAPLESGSYEKKASHESRDLTLREIQTCGVLQECPHPNICGYRGVVVNNGLVTALMFDRYDMNLREFLYSQRSNNMDIPKCIQEIKNGIDHIHSLGLVHCDIKPDNIFVHLASARFVVGDFDSVHREGQRLTLKTGTEGWAPLEADTNDLARREIDIYGLKMIQAWLERKLDSVTGERWFAETKHPLERGQRSDPWKWDTPPRVINLGRIYPTYIPSIMTVAIREGASYLKEVDLQKLGARLFAGAPPAEITLREIIVCEMLRKNSHPSLCAYRGVVVNEQGLVSGLVFERYDCTLMQLVRGHQQFDAKECFRAVESGAKHLHALGYIHYDLKPENIFYDMRSKRFVLGDFDAVQKIGVRLHLKHGAMGFIPEYTRTDLARVECDWYGLEVLKFWLEKKGNGKARRFDMLPSTTEILEEVTKVMQERYAQN
;
A
#
# COMPACT_ATOMS: atom_id res chain seq x y z
N MET A 1 -11.82 32.00 6.90
CA MET A 1 -11.38 32.49 5.57
C MET A 1 -11.97 31.57 4.52
N THR A 2 -12.99 32.03 3.79
CA THR A 2 -13.59 31.28 2.68
C THR A 2 -12.61 31.30 1.50
N ALA A 3 -12.08 30.14 1.13
CA ALA A 3 -11.22 30.01 -0.04
C ALA A 3 -11.99 30.50 -1.28
N LYS A 4 -11.41 31.44 -2.04
CA LYS A 4 -11.99 31.90 -3.30
C LYS A 4 -11.99 30.72 -4.28
N ILE A 5 -13.18 30.24 -4.63
CA ILE A 5 -13.40 29.18 -5.60
C ILE A 5 -12.88 29.64 -6.97
N ASN A 6 -12.03 28.84 -7.62
CA ASN A 6 -11.55 29.13 -8.98
C ASN A 6 -12.71 28.89 -9.98
N PRO A 7 -13.22 29.93 -10.69
CA PRO A 7 -14.34 29.78 -11.61
C PRO A 7 -14.06 28.85 -12.81
N GLN A 8 -12.79 28.56 -13.11
CA GLN A 8 -12.43 27.67 -14.23
C GLN A 8 -12.60 26.18 -13.91
N SER A 9 -12.61 25.79 -12.63
CA SER A 9 -12.75 24.38 -12.21
C SER A 9 -14.21 23.93 -12.04
N VAL A 10 -15.18 24.80 -12.30
CA VAL A 10 -16.61 24.52 -12.15
C VAL A 10 -17.31 24.53 -13.52
N PRO A 11 -18.21 23.58 -13.83
CA PRO A 11 -18.92 23.56 -15.10
C PRO A 11 -19.85 24.77 -15.28
N ARG A 12 -19.96 25.27 -16.51
CA ARG A 12 -21.01 26.24 -16.87
C ARG A 12 -22.32 25.53 -17.14
N PHE A 13 -23.42 26.14 -16.72
CA PHE A 13 -24.76 25.62 -16.97
C PHE A 13 -25.09 25.60 -18.47
N ASN A 14 -25.68 24.49 -18.93
CA ASN A 14 -26.19 24.34 -20.29
C ASN A 14 -27.67 23.95 -20.26
N ALA A 15 -28.55 24.88 -20.65
CA ALA A 15 -29.99 24.70 -20.64
C ALA A 15 -30.51 23.57 -21.54
N SER A 16 -29.73 23.12 -22.54
CA SER A 16 -30.14 22.03 -23.43
C SER A 16 -29.96 20.64 -22.82
N THR A 17 -29.19 20.51 -21.74
CA THR A 17 -28.82 19.22 -21.15
C THR A 17 -28.93 19.18 -19.62
N MET A 18 -29.32 20.29 -18.98
CA MET A 18 -29.35 20.41 -17.52
C MET A 18 -30.64 21.05 -17.04
N THR A 19 -31.25 20.42 -16.03
CA THR A 19 -32.43 20.94 -15.32
C THR A 19 -31.96 21.70 -14.08
N ILE A 20 -32.49 22.91 -13.85
CA ILE A 20 -32.27 23.65 -12.60
C ILE A 20 -33.18 23.05 -11.53
N ALA A 21 -32.60 22.65 -10.40
CA ALA A 21 -33.37 22.05 -9.31
C ALA A 21 -34.22 23.12 -8.58
N PRO A 22 -35.50 22.84 -8.30
CA PRO A 22 -36.28 23.67 -7.39
C PRO A 22 -35.75 23.49 -5.95
N LEU A 23 -35.64 24.60 -5.21
CA LEU A 23 -35.29 24.57 -3.78
C LEU A 23 -36.51 24.10 -2.99
N GLU A 24 -36.51 22.83 -2.57
CA GLU A 24 -37.63 22.20 -1.86
C GLU A 24 -37.19 21.60 -0.52
N SER A 25 -38.13 21.52 0.44
CA SER A 25 -37.90 20.81 1.70
C SER A 25 -37.72 19.32 1.43
N GLY A 26 -36.60 18.73 1.87
CA GLY A 26 -36.32 17.31 1.69
C GLY A 26 -35.28 17.00 0.60
N SER A 27 -34.61 18.01 0.06
CA SER A 27 -33.47 17.83 -0.84
C SER A 27 -32.11 17.89 -0.12
N TYR A 28 -31.09 17.34 -0.77
CA TYR A 28 -29.69 17.39 -0.35
C TYR A 28 -28.82 18.02 -1.44
N GLU A 29 -28.04 19.04 -1.06
CA GLU A 29 -27.08 19.71 -1.94
C GLU A 29 -25.70 19.05 -1.85
N LYS A 30 -25.31 18.33 -2.90
CA LYS A 30 -23.92 17.89 -3.10
C LYS A 30 -23.16 19.01 -3.79
N LYS A 31 -22.26 19.70 -3.08
CA LYS A 31 -21.43 20.76 -3.68
C LYS A 31 -20.62 20.21 -4.85
N ALA A 32 -20.58 20.96 -5.95
CA ALA A 32 -19.76 20.62 -7.10
C ALA A 32 -18.28 20.54 -6.66
N SER A 33 -17.55 19.55 -7.19
CA SER A 33 -16.14 19.40 -6.86
C SER A 33 -15.36 20.61 -7.39
N HIS A 34 -14.70 21.34 -6.49
CA HIS A 34 -13.80 22.43 -6.88
C HIS A 34 -12.45 21.92 -7.40
N GLU A 35 -12.14 20.65 -7.12
CA GLU A 35 -10.89 19.98 -7.50
C GLU A 35 -10.96 19.41 -8.92
N SER A 36 -12.16 19.03 -9.41
CA SER A 36 -12.31 18.48 -10.76
C SER A 36 -13.64 18.85 -11.43
N ARG A 37 -13.53 19.70 -12.45
CA ARG A 37 -14.61 20.06 -13.37
C ARG A 37 -15.17 18.84 -14.10
N ASP A 38 -14.27 17.95 -14.54
CA ASP A 38 -14.62 16.82 -15.41
C ASP A 38 -15.37 15.73 -14.64
N LEU A 39 -15.03 15.50 -13.35
CA LEU A 39 -15.81 14.64 -12.47
C LEU A 39 -17.22 15.18 -12.25
N THR A 40 -17.35 16.49 -12.02
CA THR A 40 -18.67 17.13 -11.86
C THR A 40 -19.50 17.00 -13.13
N LEU A 41 -18.90 17.23 -14.31
CA LEU A 41 -19.60 17.07 -15.60
C LEU A 41 -20.05 15.63 -15.84
N ARG A 42 -19.18 14.65 -15.57
CA ARG A 42 -19.50 13.23 -15.68
C ARG A 42 -20.68 12.88 -14.77
N GLU A 43 -20.65 13.31 -13.51
CA GLU A 43 -21.74 13.05 -12.57
C GLU A 43 -23.07 13.66 -13.06
N ILE A 44 -23.06 14.90 -13.56
CA ILE A 44 -24.26 15.54 -14.12
C ILE A 44 -24.80 14.76 -15.31
N GLN A 45 -23.94 14.33 -16.23
CA GLN A 45 -24.33 13.55 -17.41
C GLN A 45 -24.94 12.21 -17.02
N THR A 46 -24.31 11.48 -16.11
CA THR A 46 -24.83 10.21 -15.58
C THR A 46 -26.17 10.41 -14.89
N CYS A 47 -26.29 11.43 -14.04
CA CYS A 47 -27.53 11.75 -13.35
C CYS A 47 -28.66 12.11 -14.32
N GLY A 48 -28.35 12.80 -15.42
CA GLY A 48 -29.32 13.09 -16.48
C GLY A 48 -29.89 11.81 -17.11
N VAL A 49 -29.02 10.85 -17.45
CA VAL A 49 -29.46 9.54 -17.98
C VAL A 49 -30.32 8.78 -16.97
N LEU A 50 -29.91 8.76 -15.69
CA LEU A 50 -30.66 8.09 -14.62
C LEU A 50 -32.01 8.75 -14.32
N GLN A 51 -32.14 10.06 -14.55
CA GLN A 51 -33.38 10.80 -14.35
C GLN A 51 -34.44 10.45 -15.41
N GLU A 52 -34.03 10.12 -16.64
CA GLU A 52 -34.93 9.68 -17.72
C GLU A 52 -35.52 8.28 -17.45
N CYS A 53 -34.82 7.46 -16.66
CA CYS A 53 -35.21 6.10 -16.31
C CYS A 53 -35.13 5.89 -14.78
N PRO A 54 -36.06 6.45 -13.99
CA PRO A 54 -35.97 6.41 -12.53
C PRO A 54 -36.16 4.99 -11.98
N HIS A 55 -35.42 4.65 -10.92
CA HIS A 55 -35.48 3.34 -10.27
C HIS A 55 -35.51 3.50 -8.74
N PRO A 56 -36.30 2.70 -7.98
CA PRO A 56 -36.42 2.85 -6.53
C PRO A 56 -35.11 2.63 -5.77
N ASN A 57 -34.13 1.91 -6.31
CA ASN A 57 -32.84 1.68 -5.65
C ASN A 57 -31.70 2.56 -6.19
N ILE A 58 -32.03 3.71 -6.79
CA ILE A 58 -31.09 4.72 -7.28
C ILE A 58 -31.42 6.06 -6.59
N CYS A 59 -30.40 6.82 -6.20
CA CYS A 59 -30.59 8.16 -5.63
C CYS A 59 -31.39 9.07 -6.57
N GLY A 60 -32.44 9.71 -6.05
CA GLY A 60 -33.28 10.60 -6.83
C GLY A 60 -32.56 11.90 -7.17
N TYR A 61 -32.20 12.11 -8.43
CA TYR A 61 -31.60 13.35 -8.92
C TYR A 61 -32.67 14.39 -9.27
N ARG A 62 -32.49 15.63 -8.79
CA ARG A 62 -33.44 16.73 -8.95
C ARG A 62 -32.96 17.82 -9.92
N GLY A 63 -31.68 17.80 -10.32
CA GLY A 63 -31.08 18.80 -11.18
C GLY A 63 -29.83 19.44 -10.58
N VAL A 64 -29.42 20.58 -11.13
CA VAL A 64 -28.27 21.35 -10.66
C VAL A 64 -28.70 22.64 -9.98
N VAL A 65 -27.88 23.11 -9.04
CA VAL A 65 -27.96 24.46 -8.47
C VAL A 65 -27.01 25.34 -9.26
N VAL A 66 -27.52 26.46 -9.78
CA VAL A 66 -26.77 27.37 -10.63
C VAL A 66 -26.63 28.72 -9.94
N ASN A 67 -25.41 29.23 -9.86
CA ASN A 67 -25.13 30.59 -9.39
C ASN A 67 -24.20 31.28 -10.40
N ASN A 68 -24.60 32.46 -10.89
CA ASN A 68 -23.87 33.23 -11.90
C ASN A 68 -23.46 32.41 -13.14
N GLY A 69 -24.34 31.51 -13.59
CA GLY A 69 -24.12 30.64 -14.74
C GLY A 69 -23.17 29.45 -14.50
N LEU A 70 -22.70 29.25 -13.26
CA LEU A 70 -21.88 28.11 -12.85
C LEU A 70 -22.71 27.11 -12.06
N VAL A 71 -22.48 25.82 -12.29
CA VAL A 71 -23.09 24.73 -11.51
C VAL A 71 -22.38 24.63 -10.17
N THR A 72 -23.00 25.12 -9.10
CA THR A 72 -22.38 25.14 -7.76
C THR A 72 -22.68 23.89 -6.93
N ALA A 73 -23.76 23.17 -7.25
CA ALA A 73 -24.12 21.92 -6.60
C ALA A 73 -24.99 21.05 -7.52
N LEU A 74 -25.03 19.75 -7.22
CA LEU A 74 -26.04 18.82 -7.70
C LEU A 74 -27.07 18.61 -6.58
N MET A 75 -28.34 18.57 -6.94
CA MET A 75 -29.44 18.39 -6.00
C MET A 75 -29.98 16.96 -6.07
N PHE A 76 -30.07 16.31 -4.92
CA PHE A 76 -30.62 14.97 -4.77
C PHE A 76 -31.75 14.94 -3.74
N ASP A 77 -32.50 13.84 -3.71
CA ASP A 77 -33.33 13.49 -2.56
C ASP A 77 -32.49 13.37 -1.29
N ARG A 78 -33.05 13.77 -0.15
CA ARG A 78 -32.39 13.62 1.13
C ARG A 78 -32.56 12.20 1.67
N TYR A 79 -31.45 11.60 2.05
CA TYR A 79 -31.37 10.33 2.76
C TYR A 79 -30.87 10.55 4.18
N ASP A 80 -31.15 9.63 5.09
CA ASP A 80 -30.84 9.80 6.52
C ASP A 80 -29.33 9.65 6.81
N MET A 81 -28.67 8.71 6.12
CA MET A 81 -27.25 8.37 6.28
C MET A 81 -26.79 7.43 5.16
N ASN A 82 -25.49 7.17 5.08
CA ASN A 82 -24.96 6.06 4.26
C ASN A 82 -24.94 4.72 5.03
N LEU A 83 -24.71 3.61 4.32
CA LEU A 83 -24.72 2.26 4.88
C LEU A 83 -23.62 2.09 5.94
N ARG A 84 -22.46 2.75 5.76
CA ARG A 84 -21.37 2.72 6.75
C ARG A 84 -21.81 3.34 8.08
N GLU A 85 -22.35 4.55 8.04
CA GLU A 85 -22.90 5.25 9.21
C GLU A 85 -24.04 4.46 9.86
N PHE A 86 -24.91 3.85 9.05
CA PHE A 86 -25.98 3.00 9.54
C PHE A 86 -25.45 1.82 10.36
N LEU A 87 -24.37 1.19 9.91
CA LEU A 87 -23.74 0.06 10.60
C LEU A 87 -23.03 0.46 11.88
N TYR A 88 -22.45 1.66 11.95
CA TYR A 88 -21.91 2.22 13.19
C TYR A 88 -22.99 2.55 14.22
N SER A 89 -24.25 2.72 13.80
CA SER A 89 -25.36 2.99 14.70
C SER A 89 -25.92 1.71 15.34
N GLN A 90 -26.55 1.81 16.51
CA GLN A 90 -27.27 0.67 17.12
C GLN A 90 -28.48 0.20 16.30
N ARG A 91 -28.87 0.94 15.24
CA ARG A 91 -30.03 0.63 14.40
C ARG A 91 -29.77 -0.54 13.46
N SER A 92 -28.51 -0.90 13.23
CA SER A 92 -28.12 -2.01 12.36
C SER A 92 -28.39 -3.40 12.94
N ASN A 93 -28.64 -3.52 14.25
CA ASN A 93 -28.83 -4.81 14.92
C ASN A 93 -29.98 -5.67 14.36
N ASN A 94 -30.98 -5.04 13.76
CA ASN A 94 -32.15 -5.71 13.16
C ASN A 94 -32.19 -5.55 11.62
N MET A 95 -31.05 -5.32 10.99
CA MET A 95 -30.97 -5.16 9.53
C MET A 95 -31.33 -6.45 8.80
N ASP A 96 -32.25 -6.35 7.84
CA ASP A 96 -32.51 -7.41 6.86
C ASP A 96 -31.41 -7.39 5.79
N ILE A 97 -30.35 -8.16 6.01
CA ILE A 97 -29.18 -8.25 5.13
C ILE A 97 -29.58 -8.74 3.72
N PRO A 98 -30.36 -9.84 3.56
CA PRO A 98 -30.82 -10.27 2.23
C PRO A 98 -31.56 -9.17 1.46
N LYS A 99 -32.46 -8.44 2.12
CA LYS A 99 -33.15 -7.30 1.50
C LYS A 99 -32.17 -6.21 1.08
N CYS A 100 -31.23 -5.83 1.95
CA CYS A 100 -30.22 -4.82 1.65
C CYS A 100 -29.40 -5.18 0.40
N ILE A 101 -28.89 -6.42 0.34
CA ILE A 101 -28.12 -6.92 -0.82
C ILE A 101 -28.97 -6.94 -2.08
N GLN A 102 -30.22 -7.38 -2.00
CA GLN A 102 -31.12 -7.41 -3.15
C GLN A 102 -31.42 -6.00 -3.67
N GLU A 103 -31.67 -5.03 -2.79
CA GLU A 103 -31.95 -3.64 -3.18
C GLU A 103 -30.73 -2.97 -3.82
N ILE A 104 -29.52 -3.16 -3.27
CA ILE A 104 -28.28 -2.68 -3.90
C ILE A 104 -28.10 -3.33 -5.28
N LYS A 105 -28.31 -4.65 -5.39
CA LYS A 105 -28.21 -5.37 -6.66
C LYS A 105 -29.18 -4.84 -7.70
N ASN A 106 -30.44 -4.57 -7.34
CA ASN A 106 -31.43 -4.01 -8.27
C ASN A 106 -30.99 -2.65 -8.82
N GLY A 107 -30.38 -1.80 -7.98
CA GLY A 107 -29.77 -0.53 -8.42
C GLY A 107 -28.62 -0.75 -9.41
N ILE A 108 -27.71 -1.68 -9.11
CA ILE A 108 -26.58 -2.02 -10.00
C ILE A 108 -27.08 -2.56 -11.34
N ASP A 109 -28.02 -3.52 -11.32
CA ASP A 109 -28.59 -4.11 -12.53
C ASP A 109 -29.26 -3.05 -13.41
N HIS A 110 -29.93 -2.06 -12.80
CA HIS A 110 -30.52 -0.93 -13.52
C HIS A 110 -29.45 -0.07 -14.23
N ILE A 111 -28.38 0.30 -13.53
CA ILE A 111 -27.25 1.04 -14.12
C ILE A 111 -26.65 0.25 -15.28
N HIS A 112 -26.43 -1.05 -15.12
CA HIS A 112 -25.91 -1.93 -16.17
C HIS A 112 -26.83 -2.05 -17.37
N SER A 113 -28.16 -2.01 -17.16
CA SER A 113 -29.15 -2.04 -18.24
C SER A 113 -29.08 -0.82 -19.16
N LEU A 114 -28.55 0.30 -18.65
CA LEU A 114 -28.33 1.55 -19.38
C LEU A 114 -26.95 1.61 -20.07
N GLY A 115 -26.18 0.52 -20.05
CA GLY A 115 -24.82 0.45 -20.60
C GLY A 115 -23.79 1.23 -19.78
N LEU A 116 -24.06 1.45 -18.49
CA LEU A 116 -23.20 2.14 -17.55
C LEU A 116 -22.65 1.15 -16.52
N VAL A 117 -21.51 1.51 -15.90
CA VAL A 117 -20.87 0.77 -14.80
C VAL A 117 -20.56 1.79 -13.69
N HIS A 118 -20.99 1.54 -12.46
CA HIS A 118 -20.84 2.48 -11.35
C HIS A 118 -19.37 2.72 -10.98
N CYS A 119 -18.57 1.65 -10.99
CA CYS A 119 -17.13 1.60 -10.73
C CYS A 119 -16.68 2.01 -9.31
N ASP A 120 -17.61 2.27 -8.37
CA ASP A 120 -17.29 2.62 -6.98
C ASP A 120 -18.38 2.16 -6.00
N ILE A 121 -18.79 0.90 -6.10
CA ILE A 121 -19.77 0.31 -5.16
C ILE A 121 -19.09 0.04 -3.82
N LYS A 122 -19.51 0.78 -2.79
CA LYS A 122 -19.03 0.68 -1.40
C LYS A 122 -20.09 1.21 -0.43
N PRO A 123 -20.01 0.90 0.88
CA PRO A 123 -20.99 1.34 1.88
C PRO A 123 -21.23 2.85 1.93
N ASP A 124 -20.18 3.65 1.70
CA ASP A 124 -20.25 5.11 1.70
C ASP A 124 -21.15 5.66 0.56
N ASN A 125 -21.33 4.87 -0.51
CA ASN A 125 -22.11 5.21 -1.70
C ASN A 125 -23.49 4.54 -1.72
N ILE A 126 -23.85 3.81 -0.65
CA ILE A 126 -25.18 3.25 -0.46
C ILE A 126 -25.91 4.09 0.60
N PHE A 127 -27.01 4.73 0.24
CA PHE A 127 -27.77 5.58 1.15
C PHE A 127 -28.99 4.85 1.72
N VAL A 128 -29.33 5.19 2.97
CA VAL A 128 -30.43 4.58 3.72
C VAL A 128 -31.54 5.60 3.90
N HIS A 129 -32.75 5.23 3.51
CA HIS A 129 -33.98 5.95 3.84
C HIS A 129 -34.72 5.19 4.93
N LEU A 130 -34.63 5.68 6.18
CA LEU A 130 -35.14 4.98 7.36
C LEU A 130 -36.64 4.83 7.36
N ALA A 131 -37.37 5.86 6.91
CA ALA A 131 -38.83 5.85 6.92
C ALA A 131 -39.42 4.73 6.04
N SER A 132 -38.73 4.37 4.95
CA SER A 132 -39.15 3.27 4.07
C SER A 132 -38.28 2.02 4.20
N ALA A 133 -37.29 2.02 5.10
CA ALA A 133 -36.25 0.99 5.23
C ALA A 133 -35.67 0.55 3.87
N ARG A 134 -35.29 1.52 3.03
CA ARG A 134 -34.82 1.31 1.65
C ARG A 134 -33.35 1.71 1.49
N PHE A 135 -32.63 0.93 0.70
CA PHE A 135 -31.25 1.18 0.29
C PHE A 135 -31.20 1.64 -1.16
N VAL A 136 -30.42 2.68 -1.42
CA VAL A 136 -30.25 3.25 -2.76
C VAL A 136 -28.78 3.43 -3.10
N VAL A 137 -28.42 3.19 -4.36
CA VAL A 137 -27.07 3.46 -4.89
C VAL A 137 -26.97 4.94 -5.28
N GLY A 138 -25.89 5.60 -4.88
CA GLY A 138 -25.60 6.99 -5.22
C GLY A 138 -24.10 7.25 -5.37
N ASP A 139 -23.74 8.52 -5.54
CA ASP A 139 -22.39 9.00 -5.89
C ASP A 139 -21.90 8.52 -7.27
N PHE A 140 -22.30 9.25 -8.31
CA PHE A 140 -22.16 8.83 -9.71
C PHE A 140 -20.94 9.44 -10.42
N ASP A 141 -20.00 10.01 -9.69
CA ASP A 141 -18.80 10.67 -10.24
C ASP A 141 -17.74 9.68 -10.78
N SER A 142 -17.88 8.40 -10.46
CA SER A 142 -16.99 7.32 -10.90
C SER A 142 -17.57 6.51 -12.06
N VAL A 143 -18.81 6.80 -12.48
CA VAL A 143 -19.54 6.03 -13.48
C VAL A 143 -18.90 6.18 -14.87
N HIS A 144 -18.76 5.07 -15.57
CA HIS A 144 -18.27 5.03 -16.96
C HIS A 144 -19.23 4.24 -17.84
N ARG A 145 -19.14 4.42 -19.16
CA ARG A 145 -19.82 3.51 -20.10
C ARG A 145 -19.13 2.15 -20.09
N GLU A 146 -19.91 1.08 -20.21
CA GLU A 146 -19.36 -0.27 -20.30
C GLU A 146 -18.35 -0.37 -21.46
N GLY A 147 -17.16 -0.91 -21.16
CA GLY A 147 -16.04 -1.02 -22.10
C GLY A 147 -15.21 0.26 -22.29
N GLN A 148 -15.56 1.37 -21.64
CA GLN A 148 -14.75 2.60 -21.66
C GLN A 148 -13.49 2.43 -20.80
N ARG A 149 -12.40 3.11 -21.18
CA ARG A 149 -11.22 3.20 -20.33
C ARG A 149 -11.51 3.94 -19.03
N LEU A 150 -11.10 3.34 -17.92
CA LEU A 150 -11.16 3.90 -16.58
C LEU A 150 -10.28 5.14 -16.50
N THR A 151 -10.85 6.28 -16.11
CA THR A 151 -10.18 7.59 -16.04
C THR A 151 -10.68 8.42 -14.87
N LEU A 152 -9.86 9.39 -14.44
CA LEU A 152 -10.15 10.30 -13.33
C LEU A 152 -10.30 9.56 -11.99
N LYS A 153 -11.53 9.28 -11.56
CA LYS A 153 -11.88 8.58 -10.32
C LYS A 153 -12.46 7.20 -10.64
N THR A 154 -11.92 6.18 -10.00
CA THR A 154 -12.25 4.77 -10.24
C THR A 154 -11.97 4.00 -8.95
N GLY A 155 -12.89 3.13 -8.52
CA GLY A 155 -12.68 2.08 -7.51
C GLY A 155 -12.03 2.51 -6.19
N THR A 156 -12.76 2.41 -5.08
CA THR A 156 -12.14 2.57 -3.75
C THR A 156 -11.36 1.32 -3.35
N GLU A 157 -10.15 1.52 -2.80
CA GLU A 157 -9.30 0.43 -2.32
C GLU A 157 -10.04 -0.52 -1.37
N GLY A 158 -9.92 -1.82 -1.62
CA GLY A 158 -10.61 -2.87 -0.88
C GLY A 158 -12.09 -3.10 -1.25
N TRP A 159 -12.70 -2.17 -2.00
CA TRP A 159 -14.08 -2.27 -2.50
C TRP A 159 -14.17 -2.53 -4.01
N ALA A 160 -13.07 -2.36 -4.74
CA ALA A 160 -12.94 -2.69 -6.15
C ALA A 160 -11.84 -3.75 -6.39
N PRO A 161 -11.90 -4.50 -7.50
CA PRO A 161 -10.79 -5.35 -7.95
C PRO A 161 -9.51 -4.53 -8.15
N LEU A 162 -8.36 -5.20 -8.14
CA LEU A 162 -7.10 -4.53 -8.44
C LEU A 162 -7.09 -4.05 -9.90
N GLU A 163 -6.42 -2.93 -10.16
CA GLU A 163 -6.34 -2.35 -11.52
C GLU A 163 -5.92 -3.38 -12.58
N ALA A 164 -4.90 -4.20 -12.25
CA ALA A 164 -4.40 -5.28 -13.10
C ALA A 164 -5.47 -6.32 -13.50
N ASP A 165 -6.49 -6.53 -12.67
CA ASP A 165 -7.57 -7.49 -12.93
C ASP A 165 -8.66 -6.91 -13.85
N THR A 166 -8.66 -5.59 -14.05
CA THR A 166 -9.70 -4.88 -14.84
C THR A 166 -9.28 -4.56 -16.27
N ASN A 167 -7.97 -4.67 -16.58
CA ASN A 167 -7.37 -4.20 -17.83
C ASN A 167 -7.66 -2.72 -18.13
N ASP A 168 -7.78 -1.87 -17.10
CA ASP A 168 -8.18 -0.45 -17.17
C ASP A 168 -9.53 -0.20 -17.86
N LEU A 169 -10.44 -1.18 -17.91
CA LEU A 169 -11.75 -1.01 -18.57
C LEU A 169 -12.89 -1.05 -17.56
N ALA A 170 -13.90 -0.21 -17.79
CA ALA A 170 -15.14 -0.21 -17.04
C ALA A 170 -15.95 -1.46 -17.38
N ARG A 171 -16.00 -2.40 -16.44
CA ARG A 171 -16.70 -3.68 -16.63
C ARG A 171 -17.62 -3.96 -15.45
N ARG A 172 -18.73 -4.64 -15.72
CA ARG A 172 -19.76 -4.98 -14.72
C ARG A 172 -19.18 -5.73 -13.52
N GLU A 173 -18.15 -6.54 -13.74
CA GLU A 173 -17.47 -7.31 -12.71
C GLU A 173 -16.91 -6.43 -11.57
N ILE A 174 -16.59 -5.16 -11.83
CA ILE A 174 -16.14 -4.20 -10.82
C ILE A 174 -17.26 -3.96 -9.79
N ASP A 175 -18.49 -3.70 -10.25
CA ASP A 175 -19.63 -3.47 -9.37
C ASP A 175 -20.06 -4.76 -8.67
N ILE A 176 -19.99 -5.90 -9.36
CA ILE A 176 -20.27 -7.22 -8.77
C ILE A 176 -19.26 -7.54 -7.66
N TYR A 177 -17.98 -7.17 -7.83
CA TYR A 177 -16.99 -7.31 -6.78
C TYR A 177 -17.36 -6.45 -5.56
N GLY A 178 -17.67 -5.16 -5.76
CA GLY A 178 -18.09 -4.27 -4.67
C GLY A 178 -19.32 -4.78 -3.92
N LEU A 179 -20.32 -5.30 -4.64
CA LEU A 179 -21.51 -5.93 -4.04
C LEU A 179 -21.13 -7.16 -3.19
N LYS A 180 -20.27 -8.05 -3.69
CA LYS A 180 -19.77 -9.21 -2.93
C LYS A 180 -19.02 -8.79 -1.68
N MET A 181 -18.22 -7.72 -1.76
CA MET A 181 -17.52 -7.19 -0.60
C MET A 181 -18.48 -6.61 0.44
N ILE A 182 -19.53 -5.88 0.02
CA ILE A 182 -20.60 -5.43 0.93
C ILE A 182 -21.32 -6.63 1.57
N GLN A 183 -21.66 -7.66 0.79
CA GLN A 183 -22.29 -8.88 1.30
C GLN A 183 -21.44 -9.60 2.34
N ALA A 184 -20.17 -9.86 2.03
CA ALA A 184 -19.24 -10.48 2.97
C ALA A 184 -19.10 -9.65 4.26
N TRP A 185 -19.05 -8.33 4.11
CA TRP A 185 -18.98 -7.39 5.23
C TRP A 185 -20.25 -7.40 6.10
N LEU A 186 -21.45 -7.49 5.51
CA LEU A 186 -22.71 -7.52 6.22
C LEU A 186 -23.00 -8.88 6.88
N GLU A 187 -22.74 -9.99 6.20
CA GLU A 187 -23.03 -11.35 6.69
C GLU A 187 -22.16 -11.76 7.87
N ARG A 188 -21.19 -10.93 8.26
CA ARG A 188 -20.22 -11.19 9.31
C ARG A 188 -19.47 -12.51 9.14
N LYS A 189 -19.40 -13.01 7.90
CA LYS A 189 -18.63 -14.21 7.55
C LYS A 189 -17.15 -13.86 7.56
N LEU A 190 -16.59 -13.74 8.75
CA LEU A 190 -15.24 -14.24 8.97
C LEU A 190 -15.43 -15.74 9.02
N ASP A 191 -15.04 -16.45 7.97
CA ASP A 191 -15.12 -17.91 7.99
C ASP A 191 -14.23 -18.39 9.16
N SER A 192 -14.86 -18.66 10.30
CA SER A 192 -14.21 -19.13 11.52
C SER A 192 -13.85 -20.62 11.43
N VAL A 193 -13.90 -21.18 10.21
CA VAL A 193 -13.86 -22.61 9.94
C VAL A 193 -12.69 -23.01 9.03
N THR A 194 -12.00 -22.08 8.37
CA THR A 194 -11.03 -22.42 7.30
C THR A 194 -9.55 -22.27 7.68
N GLY A 195 -9.20 -21.71 8.85
CA GLY A 195 -7.79 -21.41 9.18
C GLY A 195 -7.16 -20.34 8.28
N GLU A 196 -7.97 -19.65 7.48
CA GLU A 196 -7.55 -18.57 6.59
C GLU A 196 -7.12 -17.33 7.39
N ARG A 197 -6.08 -16.66 6.92
CA ARG A 197 -5.64 -15.37 7.48
C ARG A 197 -6.34 -14.24 6.75
N TRP A 198 -6.89 -13.31 7.51
CA TRP A 198 -7.62 -12.16 6.99
C TRP A 198 -6.87 -10.87 7.31
N PHE A 199 -7.00 -9.88 6.43
CA PHE A 199 -6.45 -8.54 6.63
C PHE A 199 -7.46 -7.47 6.27
N ALA A 200 -7.44 -6.37 7.01
CA ALA A 200 -8.22 -5.17 6.75
C ALA A 200 -7.50 -3.94 7.31
N GLU A 201 -7.89 -2.78 6.80
CA GLU A 201 -7.30 -1.50 7.13
C GLU A 201 -8.28 -0.62 7.89
N THR A 202 -7.74 0.17 8.79
CA THR A 202 -8.46 1.18 9.56
C THR A 202 -7.74 2.51 9.44
N LYS A 203 -8.49 3.60 9.23
CA LYS A 203 -8.00 4.98 9.24
C LYS A 203 -7.49 5.37 10.62
N HIS A 204 -8.07 4.79 11.67
CA HIS A 204 -7.67 5.04 13.04
C HIS A 204 -6.96 3.81 13.63
N PRO A 205 -5.74 3.96 14.15
CA PRO A 205 -5.07 2.86 14.83
C PRO A 205 -5.85 2.46 16.08
N LEU A 206 -5.87 1.16 16.37
CA LEU A 206 -6.46 0.64 17.61
C LEU A 206 -5.59 1.04 18.81
N GLU A 207 -6.24 1.36 19.93
CA GLU A 207 -5.52 1.52 21.19
C GLU A 207 -4.97 0.17 21.67
N ARG A 208 -3.87 0.21 22.43
CA ARG A 208 -3.21 -1.00 22.92
C ARG A 208 -4.17 -1.82 23.79
N GLY A 209 -4.48 -3.04 23.36
CA GLY A 209 -5.39 -3.94 24.09
C GLY A 209 -6.86 -3.83 23.67
N GLN A 210 -7.20 -2.87 22.80
CA GLN A 210 -8.54 -2.79 22.20
C GLN A 210 -8.76 -3.99 21.28
N ARG A 211 -9.83 -4.76 21.53
CA ARG A 211 -10.30 -5.74 20.55
C ARG A 211 -10.93 -4.99 19.38
N SER A 212 -10.43 -5.25 18.19
CA SER A 212 -11.03 -4.74 16.98
C SER A 212 -12.39 -5.38 16.75
N ASP A 213 -13.35 -4.59 16.28
CA ASP A 213 -14.55 -5.08 15.64
C ASP A 213 -14.31 -5.05 14.12
N PRO A 214 -14.14 -6.21 13.45
CA PRO A 214 -13.89 -6.27 12.01
C PRO A 214 -14.92 -5.56 11.14
N TRP A 215 -16.12 -5.35 11.68
CA TRP A 215 -17.23 -4.69 10.99
C TRP A 215 -17.21 -3.18 11.13
N LYS A 216 -16.24 -2.66 11.89
CA LYS A 216 -15.95 -1.22 12.02
C LYS A 216 -14.76 -0.77 11.16
N TRP A 217 -14.18 -1.66 10.36
CA TRP A 217 -13.04 -1.36 9.50
C TRP A 217 -13.42 -0.54 8.26
N ASP A 218 -12.47 0.25 7.77
CA ASP A 218 -12.67 1.10 6.60
C ASP A 218 -12.74 0.27 5.32
N THR A 219 -11.98 -0.82 5.28
CA THR A 219 -12.04 -1.83 4.21
C THR A 219 -12.70 -3.11 4.73
N PRO A 220 -13.42 -3.85 3.87
CA PRO A 220 -13.92 -5.18 4.23
C PRO A 220 -12.73 -6.12 4.50
N PRO A 221 -12.87 -7.12 5.39
CA PRO A 221 -11.87 -8.17 5.56
C PRO A 221 -11.60 -8.87 4.23
N ARG A 222 -10.33 -9.02 3.88
CA ARG A 222 -9.86 -9.71 2.68
C ARG A 222 -9.02 -10.93 3.07
N VAL A 223 -9.26 -12.07 2.42
CA VAL A 223 -8.44 -13.29 2.61
C VAL A 223 -7.05 -13.06 2.04
N ILE A 224 -6.02 -13.34 2.84
CA ILE A 224 -4.64 -13.28 2.39
C ILE A 224 -4.33 -14.54 1.58
N ASN A 225 -3.95 -14.36 0.31
CA ASN A 225 -3.37 -15.45 -0.47
C ASN A 225 -1.94 -15.73 0.01
N LEU A 226 -1.77 -16.76 0.84
CA LEU A 226 -0.47 -17.11 1.44
C LEU A 226 0.60 -17.42 0.39
N GLY A 227 0.25 -17.96 -0.78
CA GLY A 227 1.21 -18.26 -1.86
C GLY A 227 1.78 -17.01 -2.52
N ARG A 228 1.11 -15.86 -2.40
CA ARG A 228 1.63 -14.56 -2.83
C ARG A 228 2.68 -14.02 -1.84
N ILE A 229 2.62 -14.45 -0.58
CA ILE A 229 3.42 -13.92 0.52
C ILE A 229 4.64 -14.81 0.81
N TYR A 230 4.42 -16.12 0.84
CA TYR A 230 5.42 -17.11 1.23
C TYR A 230 5.74 -18.00 0.03
N PRO A 231 7.02 -18.14 -0.38
CA PRO A 231 7.38 -19.01 -1.47
C PRO A 231 7.23 -20.48 -1.08
N THR A 232 6.94 -21.33 -2.07
CA THR A 232 6.90 -22.79 -1.88
C THR A 232 8.29 -23.31 -1.55
N TYR A 233 8.37 -24.24 -0.59
CA TYR A 233 9.61 -24.93 -0.26
C TYR A 233 10.05 -25.87 -1.38
N ILE A 234 11.32 -25.78 -1.78
CA ILE A 234 11.91 -26.60 -2.83
C ILE A 234 13.10 -27.37 -2.25
N PRO A 235 12.93 -28.67 -1.91
CA PRO A 235 13.97 -29.45 -1.21
C PRO A 235 15.32 -29.54 -1.93
N SER A 236 15.33 -29.46 -3.26
CA SER A 236 16.56 -29.55 -4.05
C SER A 236 17.47 -28.32 -3.97
N ILE A 237 16.94 -27.17 -3.55
CA ILE A 237 17.69 -25.91 -3.49
C ILE A 237 17.62 -25.23 -2.12
N MET A 238 16.75 -25.68 -1.21
CA MET A 238 16.54 -25.07 0.11
C MET A 238 16.87 -26.03 1.26
N THR A 239 17.66 -25.54 2.19
CA THR A 239 18.09 -26.22 3.42
C THR A 239 17.11 -25.90 4.54
N VAL A 240 16.51 -26.90 5.18
CA VAL A 240 15.69 -26.68 6.38
C VAL A 240 16.60 -26.41 7.57
N ALA A 241 16.34 -25.32 8.30
CA ALA A 241 17.11 -24.97 9.48
C ALA A 241 16.73 -25.83 10.70
N ILE A 242 17.74 -26.21 11.49
CA ILE A 242 17.55 -26.73 12.84
C ILE A 242 17.58 -25.53 13.79
N ARG A 243 16.50 -25.30 14.54
CA ARG A 243 16.40 -24.15 15.46
C ARG A 243 17.13 -24.46 16.77
N GLU A 244 18.35 -23.95 16.91
CA GLU A 244 19.09 -23.92 18.18
C GLU A 244 18.95 -22.56 18.87
N GLY A 245 19.12 -22.50 20.20
CA GLY A 245 18.76 -21.35 21.04
C GLY A 245 19.43 -20.00 20.74
N ALA A 246 20.41 -19.95 19.83
CA ALA A 246 21.15 -18.74 19.45
C ALA A 246 20.80 -18.21 18.04
N SER A 247 19.72 -18.69 17.39
CA SER A 247 19.33 -18.23 16.06
C SER A 247 18.35 -17.05 16.07
N TYR A 248 18.45 -16.20 15.05
CA TYR A 248 17.48 -15.17 14.70
C TYR A 248 16.55 -15.68 13.60
N LEU A 249 15.24 -15.48 13.76
CA LEU A 249 14.23 -15.83 12.76
C LEU A 249 13.75 -14.53 12.09
N LYS A 250 13.98 -14.40 10.78
CA LYS A 250 13.43 -13.34 9.94
C LYS A 250 12.11 -13.84 9.36
N GLU A 251 11.00 -13.23 9.78
CA GLU A 251 9.65 -13.51 9.28
C GLU A 251 9.13 -12.33 8.45
N VAL A 252 8.21 -12.62 7.54
CA VAL A 252 7.49 -11.59 6.79
C VAL A 252 6.54 -10.87 7.73
N ASP A 253 6.74 -9.57 7.91
CA ASP A 253 5.84 -8.70 8.67
C ASP A 253 4.60 -8.35 7.84
N LEU A 254 3.52 -9.11 8.07
CA LEU A 254 2.24 -8.93 7.38
C LEU A 254 1.62 -7.54 7.63
N GLN A 255 1.86 -6.94 8.80
CA GLN A 255 1.32 -5.61 9.12
C GLN A 255 2.04 -4.54 8.31
N LYS A 256 3.36 -4.67 8.18
CA LYS A 256 4.18 -3.75 7.37
C LYS A 256 3.91 -3.87 5.87
N LEU A 257 3.47 -5.02 5.38
CA LEU A 257 3.08 -5.19 3.98
C LEU A 257 1.81 -4.41 3.62
N GLY A 258 0.82 -4.37 4.51
CA GLY A 258 -0.41 -3.62 4.30
C GLY A 258 -1.13 -3.98 3.00
N ALA A 259 -1.56 -2.98 2.23
CA ALA A 259 -2.13 -3.13 0.89
C ALA A 259 -1.30 -3.99 -0.10
N ARG A 260 0.04 -4.07 0.07
CA ARG A 260 0.91 -4.92 -0.79
C ARG A 260 0.63 -6.42 -0.65
N LEU A 261 -0.12 -6.82 0.38
CA LEU A 261 -0.65 -8.18 0.49
C LEU A 261 -1.53 -8.54 -0.72
N PHE A 262 -2.19 -7.55 -1.33
CA PHE A 262 -3.12 -7.75 -2.43
C PHE A 262 -2.56 -7.25 -3.75
N ALA A 263 -1.86 -6.11 -3.76
CA ALA A 263 -1.39 -5.44 -4.98
C ALA A 263 0.13 -5.44 -5.16
N GLY A 264 0.61 -5.15 -6.37
CA GLY A 264 2.03 -4.99 -6.71
C GLY A 264 2.78 -6.30 -6.96
N ALA A 265 4.11 -6.28 -6.85
CA ALA A 265 4.91 -7.49 -7.00
C ALA A 265 4.79 -8.41 -5.77
N PRO A 266 4.63 -9.74 -5.94
CA PRO A 266 4.44 -10.67 -4.82
C PRO A 266 5.62 -10.63 -3.85
N PRO A 267 5.38 -10.44 -2.53
CA PRO A 267 6.44 -10.55 -1.52
C PRO A 267 7.20 -11.89 -1.58
N ALA A 268 6.51 -12.97 -1.97
CA ALA A 268 7.12 -14.29 -2.13
C ALA A 268 8.31 -14.30 -3.10
N GLU A 269 8.28 -13.49 -4.17
CA GLU A 269 9.38 -13.43 -5.14
C GLU A 269 10.64 -12.79 -4.55
N ILE A 270 10.47 -11.74 -3.75
CA ILE A 270 11.58 -11.08 -3.04
C ILE A 270 12.18 -12.05 -2.01
N THR A 271 11.33 -12.73 -1.24
CA THR A 271 11.78 -13.74 -0.27
C THR A 271 12.47 -14.91 -0.97
N LEU A 272 11.97 -15.39 -2.10
CA LEU A 272 12.62 -16.45 -2.88
C LEU A 272 14.01 -16.03 -3.36
N ARG A 273 14.15 -14.80 -3.89
CA ARG A 273 15.45 -14.24 -4.27
C ARG A 273 16.41 -14.22 -3.07
N GLU A 274 15.94 -13.75 -1.92
CA GLU A 274 16.74 -13.71 -0.70
C GLU A 274 17.19 -15.12 -0.28
N ILE A 275 16.30 -16.12 -0.33
CA ILE A 275 16.64 -17.53 -0.03
C ILE A 275 17.73 -18.05 -0.97
N ILE A 276 17.62 -17.81 -2.27
CA ILE A 276 18.60 -18.27 -3.27
C ILE A 276 19.98 -17.65 -2.98
N VAL A 277 20.02 -16.35 -2.67
CA VAL A 277 21.27 -15.66 -2.29
C VAL A 277 21.82 -16.23 -1.00
N CYS A 278 20.98 -16.45 0.01
CA CYS A 278 21.39 -16.99 1.30
C CYS A 278 21.95 -18.42 1.20
N GLU A 279 21.35 -19.28 0.37
CA GLU A 279 21.85 -20.64 0.12
C GLU A 279 23.21 -20.63 -0.60
N MET A 280 23.40 -19.69 -1.53
CA MET A 280 24.69 -19.47 -2.19
C MET A 280 25.75 -18.99 -1.19
N LEU A 281 25.42 -18.01 -0.34
CA LEU A 281 26.32 -17.48 0.69
C LEU A 281 26.64 -18.51 1.77
N ARG A 282 25.72 -19.42 2.09
CA ARG A 282 25.96 -20.53 3.02
C ARG A 282 27.06 -21.47 2.52
N LYS A 283 27.15 -21.69 1.21
CA LYS A 283 28.20 -22.50 0.56
C LYS A 283 29.51 -21.72 0.38
N ASN A 284 29.44 -20.39 0.34
CA ASN A 284 30.57 -19.48 0.14
C ASN A 284 30.64 -18.47 1.29
N SER A 285 30.77 -18.98 2.53
CA SER A 285 30.66 -18.16 3.73
C SER A 285 31.79 -17.14 3.86
N HIS A 286 31.49 -15.97 4.42
CA HIS A 286 32.46 -14.90 4.67
C HIS A 286 32.26 -14.30 6.08
N PRO A 287 33.33 -14.01 6.84
CA PRO A 287 33.24 -13.55 8.23
C PRO A 287 32.53 -12.21 8.42
N SER A 288 32.46 -11.38 7.39
CA SER A 288 31.77 -10.08 7.41
C SER A 288 30.35 -10.11 6.84
N LEU A 289 29.78 -11.29 6.58
CA LEU A 289 28.39 -11.44 6.13
C LEU A 289 27.59 -12.24 7.16
N CYS A 290 26.30 -11.94 7.31
CA CYS A 290 25.41 -12.68 8.20
C CYS A 290 25.36 -14.17 7.85
N ALA A 291 25.62 -15.03 8.83
CA ALA A 291 25.54 -16.48 8.67
C ALA A 291 24.07 -16.97 8.59
N TYR A 292 23.68 -17.47 7.42
CA TYR A 292 22.39 -18.11 7.18
C TYR A 292 22.42 -19.61 7.56
N ARG A 293 21.33 -20.10 8.15
CA ARG A 293 21.20 -21.47 8.68
C ARG A 293 20.15 -22.32 7.97
N GLY A 294 19.28 -21.72 7.17
CA GLY A 294 18.23 -22.43 6.42
C GLY A 294 16.86 -21.73 6.52
N VAL A 295 15.85 -22.37 5.93
CA VAL A 295 14.45 -21.94 5.98
C VAL A 295 13.67 -22.66 7.07
N VAL A 296 12.58 -22.04 7.53
CA VAL A 296 11.50 -22.70 8.27
C VAL A 296 10.35 -22.95 7.30
N VAL A 297 9.83 -24.17 7.30
CA VAL A 297 8.72 -24.60 6.42
C VAL A 297 7.52 -24.90 7.30
N ASN A 298 6.35 -24.37 6.93
CA ASN A 298 5.10 -24.65 7.62
C ASN A 298 4.45 -25.95 7.13
N GLU A 299 3.34 -26.35 7.75
CA GLU A 299 2.60 -27.57 7.42
C GLU A 299 2.05 -27.58 5.98
N GLN A 300 1.88 -26.40 5.37
CA GLN A 300 1.41 -26.24 3.98
C GLN A 300 2.55 -26.29 2.96
N GLY A 301 3.79 -26.55 3.36
CA GLY A 301 4.95 -26.58 2.47
C GLY A 301 5.42 -25.20 1.99
N LEU A 302 5.02 -24.12 2.68
CA LEU A 302 5.46 -22.76 2.41
C LEU A 302 6.59 -22.35 3.35
N VAL A 303 7.53 -21.55 2.86
CA VAL A 303 8.63 -21.00 3.66
C VAL A 303 8.11 -19.85 4.52
N SER A 304 7.97 -20.08 5.82
CA SER A 304 7.45 -19.09 6.77
C SER A 304 8.52 -18.16 7.34
N GLY A 305 9.81 -18.50 7.24
CA GLY A 305 10.90 -17.63 7.68
C GLY A 305 12.29 -18.11 7.30
N LEU A 306 13.26 -17.20 7.42
CA LEU A 306 14.69 -17.46 7.20
C LEU A 306 15.42 -17.41 8.53
N VAL A 307 16.29 -18.40 8.77
CA VAL A 307 17.05 -18.51 10.01
C VAL A 307 18.47 -18.00 9.79
N PHE A 308 18.89 -17.07 10.64
CA PHE A 308 20.24 -16.52 10.69
C PHE A 308 20.87 -16.72 12.06
N GLU A 309 22.18 -16.55 12.16
CA GLU A 309 22.83 -16.29 13.44
C GLU A 309 22.30 -14.99 14.06
N ARG A 310 22.16 -14.96 15.39
CA ARG A 310 21.66 -13.79 16.11
C ARG A 310 22.80 -12.82 16.42
N TYR A 311 22.55 -11.53 16.22
CA TYR A 311 23.42 -10.42 16.59
C TYR A 311 22.70 -9.51 17.59
N ASP A 312 23.45 -8.73 18.36
CA ASP A 312 22.88 -7.95 19.47
C ASP A 312 22.11 -6.72 18.99
N CYS A 313 22.63 -6.03 17.97
CA CYS A 313 22.03 -4.81 17.45
C CYS A 313 22.56 -4.44 16.06
N THR A 314 21.96 -3.42 15.45
CA THR A 314 22.42 -2.80 14.20
C THR A 314 23.37 -1.63 14.46
N LEU A 315 24.15 -1.22 13.46
CA LEU A 315 24.99 -0.01 13.52
C LEU A 315 24.15 1.24 13.80
N MET A 316 22.95 1.34 13.22
CA MET A 316 22.01 2.43 13.52
C MET A 316 21.64 2.48 15.02
N GLN A 317 21.37 1.31 15.62
CA GLN A 317 21.04 1.22 17.04
C GLN A 317 22.26 1.52 17.94
N LEU A 318 23.46 1.06 17.58
CA LEU A 318 24.70 1.41 18.28
C LEU A 318 24.91 2.93 18.34
N VAL A 319 24.79 3.59 17.19
CA VAL A 319 24.98 5.05 17.08
C VAL A 319 23.89 5.80 17.85
N ARG A 320 22.61 5.42 17.73
CA ARG A 320 21.52 6.03 18.53
C ARG A 320 21.71 5.83 20.03
N GLY A 321 22.27 4.68 20.42
CA GLY A 321 22.62 4.36 21.80
C GLY A 321 23.86 5.10 22.31
N HIS A 322 24.56 5.87 21.47
CA HIS A 322 25.85 6.51 21.78
C HIS A 322 26.88 5.53 22.33
N GLN A 323 26.85 4.29 21.84
CA GLN A 323 27.81 3.26 22.21
C GLN A 323 29.10 3.46 21.42
N GLN A 324 30.24 3.28 22.07
CA GLN A 324 31.53 3.39 21.40
C GLN A 324 31.85 2.12 20.61
N PHE A 325 32.37 2.30 19.39
CA PHE A 325 32.79 1.22 18.53
C PHE A 325 33.91 1.65 17.58
N ASP A 326 34.60 0.67 16.98
CA ASP A 326 35.60 0.94 15.96
C ASP A 326 34.95 1.16 14.59
N ALA A 327 34.78 2.43 14.21
CA ALA A 327 34.21 2.79 12.91
C ALA A 327 35.08 2.40 11.71
N LYS A 328 36.41 2.30 11.88
CA LYS A 328 37.30 1.84 10.81
C LYS A 328 37.13 0.36 10.56
N GLU A 329 37.02 -0.42 11.63
CA GLU A 329 36.76 -1.86 11.52
C GLU A 329 35.37 -2.14 10.97
N CYS A 330 34.36 -1.37 11.39
CA CYS A 330 33.02 -1.41 10.79
C CYS A 330 33.09 -1.20 9.27
N PHE A 331 33.73 -0.12 8.82
CA PHE A 331 33.86 0.17 7.39
C PHE A 331 34.59 -0.94 6.62
N ARG A 332 35.71 -1.44 7.15
CA ARG A 332 36.47 -2.55 6.54
C ARG A 332 35.66 -3.83 6.43
N ALA A 333 34.87 -4.17 7.45
CA ALA A 333 34.02 -5.35 7.44
C ALA A 333 32.95 -5.24 6.34
N VAL A 334 32.28 -4.09 6.22
CA VAL A 334 31.26 -3.88 5.19
C VAL A 334 31.88 -3.90 3.79
N GLU A 335 33.02 -3.23 3.60
CA GLU A 335 33.75 -3.24 2.34
C GLU A 335 34.18 -4.67 1.94
N SER A 336 34.69 -5.44 2.90
CA SER A 336 35.09 -6.83 2.69
C SER A 336 33.91 -7.72 2.29
N GLY A 337 32.77 -7.57 2.99
CA GLY A 337 31.52 -8.26 2.64
C GLY A 337 30.99 -7.92 1.25
N ALA A 338 31.02 -6.64 0.86
CA ALA A 338 30.63 -6.20 -0.47
C ALA A 338 31.55 -6.77 -1.56
N LYS A 339 32.87 -6.71 -1.37
CA LYS A 339 33.86 -7.30 -2.29
C LYS A 339 33.63 -8.80 -2.49
N HIS A 340 33.31 -9.52 -1.41
CA HIS A 340 32.99 -10.95 -1.49
C HIS A 340 31.74 -11.21 -2.33
N LEU A 341 30.67 -10.44 -2.14
CA LEU A 341 29.47 -10.52 -2.99
C LEU A 341 29.79 -10.25 -4.47
N HIS A 342 30.61 -9.22 -4.74
CA HIS A 342 31.01 -8.86 -6.11
C HIS A 342 31.80 -9.98 -6.78
N ALA A 343 32.71 -10.62 -6.05
CA ALA A 343 33.47 -11.77 -6.53
C ALA A 343 32.57 -12.97 -6.89
N LEU A 344 31.40 -13.08 -6.25
CA LEU A 344 30.38 -14.08 -6.53
C LEU A 344 29.39 -13.66 -7.62
N GLY A 345 29.56 -12.45 -8.20
CA GLY A 345 28.72 -11.93 -9.28
C GLY A 345 27.46 -11.19 -8.82
N TYR A 346 27.41 -10.73 -7.57
CA TYR A 346 26.26 -10.04 -6.99
C TYR A 346 26.65 -8.67 -6.42
N ILE A 347 25.67 -7.78 -6.30
CA ILE A 347 25.77 -6.54 -5.50
C ILE A 347 24.80 -6.62 -4.32
N HIS A 348 25.12 -5.96 -3.21
CA HIS A 348 24.22 -5.87 -2.06
C HIS A 348 23.03 -4.97 -2.34
N TYR A 349 23.30 -3.81 -2.95
CA TYR A 349 22.35 -2.79 -3.37
C TYR A 349 21.54 -2.09 -2.26
N ASP A 350 21.78 -2.39 -0.98
CA ASP A 350 21.15 -1.72 0.17
C ASP A 350 22.12 -1.56 1.35
N LEU A 351 23.28 -0.95 1.09
CA LEU A 351 24.34 -0.74 2.09
C LEU A 351 24.01 0.46 2.99
N LYS A 352 23.33 0.20 4.11
CA LYS A 352 22.95 1.22 5.10
C LYS A 352 23.17 0.77 6.55
N PRO A 353 23.23 1.69 7.53
CA PRO A 353 23.48 1.36 8.94
C PRO A 353 22.48 0.38 9.57
N GLU A 354 21.24 0.33 9.09
CA GLU A 354 20.22 -0.63 9.56
C GLU A 354 20.51 -2.07 9.13
N ASN A 355 21.28 -2.27 8.07
CA ASN A 355 21.60 -3.58 7.49
C ASN A 355 22.98 -4.11 7.94
N ILE A 356 23.66 -3.35 8.81
CA ILE A 356 24.96 -3.73 9.38
C ILE A 356 24.71 -4.13 10.83
N PHE A 357 25.00 -5.38 11.16
CA PHE A 357 24.78 -5.95 12.48
C PHE A 357 26.08 -6.03 13.26
N TYR A 358 25.97 -5.96 14.59
CA TYR A 358 27.09 -5.99 15.51
C TYR A 358 26.88 -7.04 16.58
N ASP A 359 27.90 -7.87 16.78
CA ASP A 359 28.01 -8.79 17.91
C ASP A 359 28.86 -8.15 19.00
N MET A 360 28.25 -7.84 20.14
CA MET A 360 28.90 -7.18 21.27
C MET A 360 29.98 -8.06 21.89
N ARG A 361 29.78 -9.39 21.84
CA ARG A 361 30.70 -10.36 22.45
C ARG A 361 32.02 -10.45 21.69
N SER A 362 31.98 -10.66 20.38
CA SER A 362 33.17 -10.75 19.51
C SER A 362 33.64 -9.39 18.98
N LYS A 363 32.86 -8.32 19.19
CA LYS A 363 33.08 -6.98 18.64
C LYS A 363 33.19 -6.96 17.11
N ARG A 364 32.42 -7.82 16.45
CA ARG A 364 32.45 -8.01 15.00
C ARG A 364 31.25 -7.35 14.33
N PHE A 365 31.51 -6.68 13.21
CA PHE A 365 30.49 -6.19 12.29
C PHE A 365 30.25 -7.18 11.16
N VAL A 366 28.98 -7.37 10.81
CA VAL A 366 28.57 -8.18 9.66
C VAL A 366 27.51 -7.44 8.85
N LEU A 367 27.54 -7.61 7.54
CA LEU A 367 26.53 -7.11 6.62
C LEU A 367 25.44 -8.18 6.41
N GLY A 368 24.18 -7.76 6.46
CA GLY A 368 23.02 -8.63 6.22
C GLY A 368 21.88 -7.89 5.55
N ASP A 369 20.69 -8.49 5.62
CA ASP A 369 19.51 -8.11 4.85
C ASP A 369 19.73 -8.22 3.33
N PHE A 370 19.57 -9.43 2.81
CA PHE A 370 19.95 -9.79 1.44
C PHE A 370 18.79 -9.70 0.44
N ASP A 371 17.67 -9.11 0.83
CA ASP A 371 16.45 -9.07 0.01
C ASP A 371 16.54 -8.09 -1.16
N ALA A 372 17.49 -7.14 -1.14
CA ALA A 372 17.80 -6.21 -2.22
C ALA A 372 18.97 -6.68 -3.11
N VAL A 373 19.65 -7.78 -2.76
CA VAL A 373 20.80 -8.30 -3.51
C VAL A 373 20.41 -8.62 -4.95
N GLN A 374 21.24 -8.19 -5.90
CA GLN A 374 21.01 -8.39 -7.33
C GLN A 374 22.23 -9.02 -7.99
N LYS A 375 21.99 -9.85 -9.01
CA LYS A 375 23.07 -10.35 -9.87
C LYS A 375 23.57 -9.19 -10.74
N ILE A 376 24.89 -9.04 -10.87
CA ILE A 376 25.49 -7.99 -11.69
C ILE A 376 24.99 -8.08 -13.14
N GLY A 377 24.62 -6.94 -13.71
CA GLY A 377 24.16 -6.80 -15.09
C GLY A 377 22.67 -7.05 -15.33
N VAL A 378 21.91 -7.49 -14.32
CA VAL A 378 20.45 -7.64 -14.45
C VAL A 378 19.75 -6.30 -14.31
N ARG A 379 18.56 -6.18 -14.88
CA ARG A 379 17.70 -5.02 -14.60
C ARG A 379 17.22 -5.05 -13.16
N LEU A 380 17.31 -3.92 -12.48
CA LEU A 380 16.82 -3.70 -11.14
C LEU A 380 15.30 -3.84 -11.14
N HIS A 381 14.79 -4.75 -10.32
CA HIS A 381 13.36 -5.05 -10.22
C HIS A 381 12.99 -5.44 -8.77
N LEU A 382 11.70 -5.24 -8.46
CA LEU A 382 11.02 -5.59 -7.19
C LEU A 382 11.41 -4.74 -5.97
N LYS A 383 12.69 -4.76 -5.57
CA LYS A 383 13.21 -4.03 -4.40
C LYS A 383 14.52 -3.35 -4.76
N HIS A 384 14.63 -2.08 -4.38
CA HIS A 384 15.79 -1.23 -4.60
C HIS A 384 16.40 -0.81 -3.26
N GLY A 385 17.63 -0.30 -3.30
CA GLY A 385 18.30 0.25 -2.13
C GLY A 385 17.57 1.42 -1.49
N ALA A 386 17.90 1.68 -0.24
CA ALA A 386 17.35 2.82 0.49
C ALA A 386 17.65 4.16 -0.19
N MET A 387 16.65 5.03 -0.23
CA MET A 387 16.77 6.41 -0.73
C MET A 387 17.96 7.13 -0.05
N GLY A 388 18.74 7.86 -0.83
CA GLY A 388 19.98 8.52 -0.38
C GLY A 388 21.21 7.59 -0.29
N PHE A 389 21.04 6.27 -0.20
CA PHE A 389 22.14 5.28 -0.22
C PHE A 389 22.36 4.65 -1.61
N ILE A 390 21.57 5.06 -2.59
CA ILE A 390 21.74 4.70 -4.00
C ILE A 390 21.89 5.97 -4.86
N PRO A 391 22.63 5.90 -5.98
CA PRO A 391 22.82 7.05 -6.85
C PRO A 391 21.52 7.38 -7.61
N GLU A 392 20.89 8.52 -7.29
CA GLU A 392 19.63 8.95 -7.92
C GLU A 392 19.79 9.45 -9.37
N TYR A 393 21.01 9.88 -9.73
CA TYR A 393 21.32 10.54 -11.01
C TYR A 393 21.94 9.59 -12.05
N THR A 394 22.39 8.40 -11.66
CA THR A 394 22.85 7.39 -12.62
C THR A 394 21.61 6.72 -13.20
N ARG A 395 21.14 7.19 -14.36
CA ARG A 395 19.99 6.69 -15.12
C ARG A 395 20.14 5.24 -15.64
N THR A 396 20.76 4.34 -14.88
CA THR A 396 20.94 2.95 -15.29
C THR A 396 20.04 2.06 -14.44
N ASP A 397 19.07 1.41 -15.10
CA ASP A 397 18.22 0.41 -14.47
C ASP A 397 18.96 -0.92 -14.26
N LEU A 398 20.30 -0.95 -14.27
CA LEU A 398 21.10 -2.16 -14.19
C LEU A 398 21.82 -2.26 -12.83
N ALA A 399 21.87 -3.48 -12.30
CA ALA A 399 22.68 -3.80 -11.14
C ALA A 399 24.17 -3.72 -11.48
N ARG A 400 24.90 -2.77 -10.89
CA ARG A 400 26.34 -2.60 -11.10
C ARG A 400 27.08 -2.39 -9.78
N VAL A 401 28.36 -2.76 -9.75
CA VAL A 401 29.21 -2.67 -8.54
C VAL A 401 29.33 -1.24 -8.02
N GLU A 402 29.24 -0.25 -8.91
CA GLU A 402 29.29 1.17 -8.57
C GLU A 402 28.14 1.59 -7.65
N CYS A 403 27.01 0.87 -7.67
CA CYS A 403 25.91 1.13 -6.74
C CYS A 403 26.31 0.85 -5.29
N ASP A 404 27.06 -0.22 -5.04
CA ASP A 404 27.57 -0.54 -3.70
C ASP A 404 28.71 0.40 -3.31
N TRP A 405 29.56 0.81 -4.24
CA TRP A 405 30.61 1.79 -3.95
C TRP A 405 30.03 3.15 -3.57
N TYR A 406 28.97 3.59 -4.25
CA TYR A 406 28.22 4.77 -3.84
C TYR A 406 27.67 4.62 -2.41
N GLY A 407 27.00 3.50 -2.10
CA GLY A 407 26.48 3.23 -0.76
C GLY A 407 27.57 3.22 0.32
N LEU A 408 28.76 2.69 0.01
CA LEU A 408 29.92 2.73 0.91
C LEU A 408 30.45 4.14 1.12
N GLU A 409 30.53 4.97 0.09
CA GLU A 409 30.92 6.38 0.24
C GLU A 409 29.94 7.15 1.13
N VAL A 410 28.63 6.93 0.91
CA VAL A 410 27.58 7.50 1.77
C VAL A 410 27.71 7.00 3.22
N LEU A 411 27.96 5.71 3.43
CA LEU A 411 28.19 5.13 4.76
C LEU A 411 29.41 5.74 5.45
N LYS A 412 30.51 5.95 4.72
CA LYS A 412 31.72 6.60 5.25
C LYS A 412 31.40 8.02 5.71
N PHE A 413 30.75 8.80 4.87
CA PHE A 413 30.34 10.17 5.19
C PHE A 413 29.40 10.20 6.41
N TRP A 414 28.46 9.25 6.47
CA TRP A 414 27.56 9.08 7.60
C TRP A 414 28.29 8.76 8.91
N LEU A 415 29.25 7.82 8.89
CA LEU A 415 30.08 7.50 10.06
C LEU A 415 30.86 8.72 10.56
N GLU A 416 31.42 9.51 9.65
CA GLU A 416 32.17 10.73 9.98
C GLU A 416 31.27 11.76 10.68
N LYS A 417 30.09 12.04 10.12
CA LYS A 417 29.11 12.97 10.70
C LYS A 417 28.50 12.47 12.01
N LYS A 418 28.50 11.15 12.22
CA LYS A 418 28.07 10.51 13.48
C LYS A 418 29.21 10.32 14.50
N GLY A 419 30.34 11.00 14.31
CA GLY A 419 31.43 11.03 15.28
C GLY A 419 32.32 9.79 15.28
N ASN A 420 32.31 8.99 14.21
CA ASN A 420 33.21 7.85 13.99
C ASN A 420 33.26 6.86 15.16
N GLY A 421 32.10 6.55 15.74
CA GLY A 421 31.97 5.60 16.85
C GLY A 421 32.53 6.12 18.19
N LYS A 422 32.79 7.42 18.31
CA LYS A 422 33.32 8.07 19.52
C LYS A 422 32.37 9.09 20.14
N ALA A 423 31.18 9.28 19.55
CA ALA A 423 30.19 10.22 20.04
C ALA A 423 29.78 9.90 21.47
N ARG A 424 29.69 10.93 22.30
CA ARG A 424 29.25 10.89 23.69
C ARG A 424 27.77 11.24 23.76
N ARG A 425 27.12 10.82 24.85
CA ARG A 425 25.67 10.98 25.07
C ARG A 425 25.10 12.39 24.88
N PHE A 426 25.92 13.43 25.06
CA PHE A 426 25.51 14.84 24.92
C PHE A 426 25.97 15.51 23.62
N ASP A 427 26.67 14.78 22.75
CA ASP A 427 27.09 15.32 21.47
C ASP A 427 25.86 15.45 20.54
N MET A 428 25.63 16.64 20.00
CA MET A 428 24.52 16.90 19.07
C MET A 428 24.91 16.45 17.67
N LEU A 429 24.47 15.25 17.28
CA LEU A 429 24.74 14.68 15.96
C LEU A 429 23.62 15.08 14.97
N PRO A 430 23.96 15.44 13.71
CA PRO A 430 22.96 15.72 12.69
C PRO A 430 22.08 14.50 12.42
N SER A 431 20.84 14.70 12.01
CA SER A 431 19.93 13.63 11.64
C SER A 431 20.44 12.87 10.40
N THR A 432 19.99 11.62 10.22
CA THR A 432 20.37 10.86 9.02
C THR A 432 19.87 11.55 7.74
N THR A 433 18.69 12.16 7.77
CA THR A 433 18.13 12.89 6.62
C THR A 433 19.02 14.07 6.22
N GLU A 434 19.43 14.91 7.16
CA GLU A 434 20.33 16.05 6.89
C GLU A 434 21.67 15.59 6.30
N ILE A 435 22.22 14.49 6.82
CA ILE A 435 23.47 13.90 6.29
C ILE A 435 23.26 13.44 4.84
N LEU A 436 22.14 12.76 4.54
CA LEU A 436 21.84 12.26 3.20
C LEU A 436 21.65 13.38 2.19
N GLU A 437 20.96 14.47 2.56
CA GLU A 437 20.83 15.66 1.73
C GLU A 437 22.19 16.32 1.43
N GLU A 438 23.06 16.40 2.45
CA GLU A 438 24.39 16.97 2.31
C GLU A 438 25.26 16.11 1.36
N VAL A 439 25.36 14.80 1.61
CA VAL A 439 26.21 13.93 0.78
C VAL A 439 25.70 13.83 -0.65
N THR A 440 24.37 13.87 -0.86
CA THR A 440 23.79 13.82 -2.21
C THR A 440 24.25 15.01 -3.04
N LYS A 441 24.27 16.22 -2.46
CA LYS A 441 24.78 17.43 -3.13
C LYS A 441 26.27 17.31 -3.46
N VAL A 442 27.07 16.89 -2.48
CA VAL A 442 28.52 16.69 -2.66
C VAL A 442 28.81 15.69 -3.79
N MET A 443 28.04 14.60 -3.84
CA MET A 443 28.20 13.58 -4.87
C MET A 443 27.77 14.08 -6.25
N GLN A 444 26.63 14.77 -6.35
CA GLN A 444 26.16 15.36 -7.60
C GLN A 444 27.18 16.34 -8.20
N GLU A 445 27.78 17.19 -7.37
CA GLU A 445 28.83 18.13 -7.81
C GLU A 445 30.06 17.41 -8.35
N ARG A 446 30.51 16.33 -7.68
CA ARG A 446 31.65 15.51 -8.16
C ARG A 446 31.35 14.84 -9.49
N TYR A 447 30.14 14.33 -9.68
CA TYR A 447 29.74 13.68 -10.94
C TYR A 447 29.49 14.67 -12.08
N ALA A 448 29.20 15.94 -11.78
CA ALA A 448 29.08 16.99 -12.81
C ALA A 448 30.44 17.49 -13.32
N GLN A 449 31.53 17.22 -12.58
CA GLN A 449 32.90 17.65 -12.89
C GLN A 449 33.74 16.58 -13.60
N ASN A 450 33.26 15.34 -13.66
CA ASN A 450 33.85 14.20 -14.36
C ASN A 450 33.01 13.85 -15.59
#